data_AF-A0A9R0ZWS0-F1
#
_entry.id   AF-A0A9R0ZWS0-F1
#
_cell.length_a   1.000
_cell.length_b   1.000
_cell.length_c   1.000
_cell.angle_alpha   90.00
_cell.angle_beta   90.00
_cell.angle_gamma   90.00
#
_symmetry.space_group_name_H-M   'P 1'
#
loop_
_entity.id
_entity.type
_entity.pdbx_description
1 polymer ?
#
loop_
_entity_poly.entity_id
_entity_poly.type
_entity_poly.pdbx_seq_one_letter_code
_entity_poly.pdbx_strand_id
1 'polypeptide(L)'
;MWPGCGGRFYWAPAPPSGARGVVVVFAWVWSDEAQLRPFVELYASLGWRCLVCHPDLVSLYLSEKAATLACGVISELAKELKVKPLPTVFASFSGGSKGCMYKVIQLLDGRCEGDAMMKDYRLVRNCISGQVYDSGPVDFVSDVGTQFLQNPVIGTSSQPSMLRSLMAKALASGMDTLFPSRIEAQRAEYWHTLYSSAGLGSVLIFCSEGDDLAPCHVVCGFARRLVELGTDVKVIKWSDSPHIGTPSFYLQCLVLLDRITEY
;
A
#
# COMPACT_ATOMS: atom_id res chain seq x y z
N MET A 1 -6.92 -23.43 -14.51
CA MET A 1 -5.98 -22.40 -14.04
C MET A 1 -6.20 -21.17 -14.91
N TRP A 2 -6.85 -20.12 -14.40
CA TRP A 2 -7.19 -18.93 -15.19
C TRP A 2 -6.00 -17.96 -15.27
N PRO A 3 -5.64 -17.45 -16.46
CA PRO A 3 -4.67 -16.36 -16.58
C PRO A 3 -5.32 -15.06 -16.09
N GLY A 4 -4.73 -14.40 -15.09
CA GLY A 4 -5.15 -13.06 -14.62
C GLY A 4 -5.77 -12.97 -13.22
N CYS A 5 -5.83 -14.05 -12.43
CA CYS A 5 -6.42 -14.04 -11.07
C CYS A 5 -5.39 -13.97 -9.93
N GLY A 6 -4.14 -13.58 -10.19
CA GLY A 6 -3.10 -13.40 -9.16
C GLY A 6 -2.61 -11.95 -9.12
N GLY A 7 -2.34 -11.44 -7.92
CA GLY A 7 -1.65 -10.19 -7.71
C GLY A 7 -0.33 -10.19 -8.46
N ARG A 8 0.09 -9.03 -8.93
CA ARG A 8 1.27 -8.89 -9.79
C ARG A 8 2.11 -7.70 -9.36
N PHE A 9 3.40 -7.76 -9.64
CA PHE A 9 4.30 -6.64 -9.48
C PHE A 9 5.24 -6.52 -10.67
N TYR A 10 5.71 -5.32 -10.95
CA TYR A 10 6.63 -5.03 -12.04
C TYR A 10 7.46 -3.77 -11.77
N TRP A 11 8.65 -3.71 -12.35
CA TRP A 11 9.44 -2.48 -12.39
C TRP A 11 8.92 -1.55 -13.49
N ALA A 12 8.61 -0.31 -13.12
CA ALA A 12 8.31 0.72 -14.10
C ALA A 12 9.57 1.13 -14.89
N PRO A 13 9.43 1.83 -16.02
CA PRO A 13 10.57 2.38 -16.76
C PRO A 13 11.50 3.17 -15.83
N ALA A 14 12.81 2.89 -15.94
CA ALA A 14 13.81 3.50 -15.07
C ALA A 14 13.93 5.01 -15.33
N PRO A 15 14.28 5.81 -14.30
CA PRO A 15 14.51 7.25 -14.48
C PRO A 15 15.72 7.51 -15.39
N PRO A 16 15.71 8.58 -16.21
CA PRO A 16 16.74 8.83 -17.23
C PRO A 16 18.17 9.01 -16.68
N SER A 17 18.29 9.58 -15.47
CA SER A 17 19.56 9.94 -14.84
C SER A 17 20.07 8.91 -13.82
N GLY A 18 19.47 7.70 -13.80
CA GLY A 18 19.68 6.72 -12.73
C GLY A 18 18.87 7.05 -11.47
N ALA A 19 18.72 6.04 -10.60
CA ALA A 19 17.84 6.12 -9.44
C ALA A 19 18.57 6.63 -8.19
N ARG A 20 18.00 7.65 -7.52
CA ARG A 20 18.43 8.12 -6.19
C ARG A 20 17.80 7.31 -5.05
N GLY A 21 16.72 6.60 -5.32
CA GLY A 21 15.93 5.84 -4.36
C GLY A 21 14.94 4.90 -5.06
N VAL A 22 14.28 4.05 -4.28
CA VAL A 22 13.22 3.15 -4.74
C VAL A 22 11.88 3.51 -4.08
N VAL A 23 10.81 3.62 -4.87
CA VAL A 23 9.44 3.68 -4.33
C VAL A 23 8.72 2.39 -4.66
N VAL A 24 8.15 1.75 -3.65
CA VAL A 24 7.24 0.63 -3.84
C VAL A 24 5.81 1.16 -3.84
N VAL A 25 5.16 1.10 -4.99
CA VAL A 25 3.80 1.59 -5.18
C VAL A 25 2.83 0.44 -4.96
N PHE A 26 2.15 0.42 -3.81
CA PHE A 26 1.09 -0.53 -3.49
C PHE A 26 -0.25 0.04 -3.96
N ALA A 27 -0.70 -0.46 -5.11
CA ALA A 27 -1.90 -0.01 -5.79
C ALA A 27 -3.17 -0.33 -5.00
N TRP A 28 -4.23 0.45 -5.20
CA TRP A 28 -5.56 0.06 -4.74
C TRP A 28 -6.10 -1.09 -5.57
N VAL A 29 -7.11 -1.77 -5.03
CA VAL A 29 -7.69 -2.96 -5.66
C VAL A 29 -8.46 -2.57 -6.92
N TRP A 30 -8.32 -3.37 -7.97
CA TRP A 30 -8.86 -3.14 -9.32
C TRP A 30 -8.27 -1.95 -10.08
N SER A 31 -7.22 -1.32 -9.55
CA SER A 31 -6.43 -0.37 -10.31
C SER A 31 -5.75 -1.03 -11.50
N ASP A 32 -5.58 -0.27 -12.58
CA ASP A 32 -4.72 -0.63 -13.70
C ASP A 32 -3.47 0.27 -13.81
N GLU A 33 -2.58 -0.04 -14.75
CA GLU A 33 -1.35 0.71 -14.95
C GLU A 33 -1.60 2.13 -15.46
N ALA A 34 -2.69 2.37 -16.21
CA ALA A 34 -2.99 3.69 -16.73
C ALA A 34 -3.40 4.64 -15.61
N GLN A 35 -4.12 4.13 -14.60
CA GLN A 35 -4.49 4.90 -13.41
C GLN A 35 -3.29 5.21 -12.51
N LEU A 36 -2.31 4.30 -12.42
CA LEU A 36 -1.09 4.53 -11.64
C LEU A 36 0.00 5.30 -12.38
N ARG A 37 0.00 5.28 -13.72
CA ARG A 37 1.05 5.87 -14.56
C ARG A 37 1.44 7.28 -14.12
N PRO A 38 0.50 8.19 -13.84
CA PRO A 38 0.89 9.55 -13.49
C PRO A 38 1.65 9.66 -12.15
N PHE A 39 1.38 8.79 -11.18
CA PHE A 39 2.14 8.73 -9.92
C PHE A 39 3.52 8.15 -10.15
N VAL A 40 3.61 7.10 -10.97
CA VAL A 40 4.88 6.46 -11.34
C VAL A 40 5.77 7.44 -12.11
N GLU A 41 5.20 8.18 -13.06
CA GLU A 41 5.89 9.24 -13.81
C GLU A 41 6.34 10.38 -12.88
N LEU A 42 5.51 10.77 -11.91
CA LEU A 42 5.88 11.76 -10.89
C LEU A 42 7.11 11.31 -10.09
N TYR A 43 7.09 10.09 -9.53
CA TYR A 43 8.24 9.54 -8.81
C TYR A 43 9.48 9.41 -9.70
N ALA A 44 9.32 8.94 -10.94
CA ALA A 44 10.42 8.84 -11.89
C ALA A 44 11.03 10.21 -12.25
N SER A 45 10.20 11.25 -12.39
CA SER A 45 10.66 12.62 -12.62
C SER A 45 11.50 13.18 -11.46
N LEU A 46 11.26 12.68 -10.24
CA LEU A 46 12.04 12.97 -9.05
C LEU A 46 13.30 12.09 -8.91
N GLY A 47 13.59 11.23 -9.89
CA GLY A 47 14.74 10.34 -9.88
C GLY A 47 14.53 9.05 -9.08
N TRP A 48 13.30 8.69 -8.74
CA TRP A 48 13.00 7.45 -8.03
C TRP A 48 12.67 6.32 -8.99
N ARG A 49 13.15 5.11 -8.68
CA ARG A 49 12.75 3.90 -9.41
C ARG A 49 11.51 3.30 -8.77
N CYS A 50 10.50 2.99 -9.56
CA CYS A 50 9.24 2.46 -9.04
C CYS A 50 9.12 0.95 -9.23
N LEU A 51 8.89 0.23 -8.13
CA LEU A 51 8.37 -1.14 -8.13
C LEU A 51 6.85 -1.06 -7.85
N VAL A 52 6.04 -1.37 -8.85
CA VAL A 52 4.59 -1.30 -8.72
C VAL A 52 4.04 -2.66 -8.34
N CYS A 53 3.19 -2.73 -7.32
CA CYS A 53 2.49 -3.92 -6.86
C CYS A 53 0.97 -3.69 -6.95
N HIS A 54 0.31 -4.51 -7.76
CA HIS A 54 -1.14 -4.60 -7.85
C HIS A 54 -1.63 -5.80 -7.04
N PRO A 55 -2.19 -5.59 -5.83
CA PRO A 55 -2.84 -6.66 -5.10
C PRO A 55 -4.12 -7.10 -5.82
N ASP A 56 -4.34 -8.41 -5.87
CA ASP A 56 -5.63 -8.94 -6.29
C ASP A 56 -6.66 -8.87 -5.15
N LEU A 57 -7.94 -8.98 -5.52
CA LEU A 57 -9.04 -8.93 -4.55
C LEU A 57 -8.96 -10.05 -3.51
N VAL A 58 -8.44 -11.24 -3.88
CA VAL A 58 -8.31 -12.38 -2.97
C VAL A 58 -7.22 -12.13 -1.92
N SER A 59 -6.17 -11.38 -2.27
CA SER A 59 -5.08 -10.98 -1.37
C SER A 59 -5.56 -10.07 -0.24
N LEU A 60 -6.67 -9.32 -0.43
CA LEU A 60 -7.30 -8.58 0.66
C LEU A 60 -7.92 -9.47 1.74
N TYR A 61 -8.16 -10.73 1.45
CA TYR A 61 -9.01 -11.60 2.24
C TYR A 61 -8.29 -12.88 2.68
N LEU A 62 -7.34 -13.36 1.87
CA LEU A 62 -6.50 -14.51 2.15
C LEU A 62 -5.07 -14.05 2.44
N SER A 63 -4.72 -14.07 3.73
CA SER A 63 -3.39 -13.70 4.25
C SER A 63 -2.24 -14.42 3.53
N GLU A 64 -2.41 -15.68 3.13
CA GLU A 64 -1.40 -16.46 2.39
C GLU A 64 -1.12 -15.91 0.98
N LYS A 65 -2.15 -15.37 0.30
CA LYS A 65 -2.00 -14.74 -1.01
C LYS A 65 -1.28 -13.41 -0.91
N ALA A 66 -1.65 -12.59 0.09
CA ALA A 66 -0.90 -11.39 0.42
C ALA A 66 0.57 -11.71 0.78
N ALA A 67 0.83 -12.81 1.48
CA ALA A 67 2.18 -13.23 1.85
C ALA A 67 3.01 -13.63 0.62
N THR A 68 2.43 -14.41 -0.29
CA THR A 68 3.10 -14.79 -1.55
C THR A 68 3.47 -13.55 -2.38
N LEU A 69 2.54 -12.59 -2.48
CA LEU A 69 2.77 -11.35 -3.19
C LEU A 69 3.85 -10.49 -2.52
N ALA A 70 3.79 -10.37 -1.19
CA ALA A 70 4.76 -9.64 -0.39
C ALA A 70 6.17 -10.23 -0.50
N CYS A 71 6.32 -11.56 -0.46
CA CYS A 71 7.60 -12.24 -0.67
C CYS A 71 8.20 -11.93 -2.05
N GLY A 72 7.37 -11.89 -3.08
CA GLY A 72 7.78 -11.49 -4.44
C GLY A 72 8.30 -10.06 -4.50
N VAL A 73 7.57 -9.12 -3.89
CA VAL A 73 8.00 -7.70 -3.79
C VAL A 73 9.33 -7.59 -3.04
N ILE A 74 9.48 -8.24 -1.88
CA ILE A 74 10.73 -8.22 -1.10
C ILE A 74 11.88 -8.82 -1.91
N SER A 75 11.64 -9.90 -2.65
CA SER A 75 12.66 -10.55 -3.49
C SER A 75 13.16 -9.62 -4.60
N GLU A 76 12.28 -8.89 -5.27
CA GLU A 76 12.69 -7.91 -6.29
C GLU A 76 13.45 -6.73 -5.69
N LEU A 77 13.00 -6.22 -4.53
CA LEU A 77 13.74 -5.18 -3.81
C LEU A 77 15.13 -5.64 -3.41
N ALA A 78 15.25 -6.86 -2.88
CA ALA A 78 16.55 -7.40 -2.49
C ALA A 78 17.51 -7.51 -3.68
N LYS A 79 17.02 -7.86 -4.88
CA LYS A 79 17.85 -7.89 -6.10
C LYS A 79 18.41 -6.50 -6.43
N GLU A 80 17.56 -5.47 -6.42
CA GLU A 80 17.97 -4.09 -6.71
C GLU A 80 18.92 -3.55 -5.64
N LEU A 81 18.58 -3.72 -4.36
CA LEU A 81 19.33 -3.17 -3.22
C LEU A 81 20.67 -3.88 -2.97
N LYS A 82 20.84 -5.12 -3.44
CA LYS A 82 22.14 -5.82 -3.43
C LYS A 82 23.14 -5.20 -4.39
N VAL A 83 22.67 -4.65 -5.52
CA VAL A 83 23.55 -3.95 -6.47
C VAL A 83 23.98 -2.61 -5.86
N LYS A 84 23.02 -1.88 -5.29
CA LYS A 84 23.27 -0.62 -4.61
C LYS A 84 22.19 -0.40 -3.53
N PRO A 85 22.56 -0.35 -2.24
CA PRO A 85 21.63 0.06 -1.19
C PRO A 85 21.14 1.48 -1.46
N LEU A 86 19.83 1.66 -1.52
CA LEU A 86 19.16 2.92 -1.85
C LEU A 86 18.01 3.15 -0.86
N PRO A 87 17.73 4.42 -0.49
CA PRO A 87 16.57 4.74 0.31
C PRO A 87 15.31 4.22 -0.38
N THR A 88 14.48 3.52 0.38
CA THR A 88 13.26 2.87 -0.09
C THR A 88 12.06 3.49 0.62
N VAL A 89 11.03 3.85 -0.13
CA VAL A 89 9.78 4.39 0.39
C VAL A 89 8.63 3.48 -0.01
N PHE A 90 7.73 3.18 0.92
CA PHE A 90 6.50 2.45 0.63
C PHE A 90 5.36 3.43 0.44
N ALA A 91 4.80 3.50 -0.77
CA ALA A 91 3.67 4.36 -1.10
C ALA A 91 2.42 3.50 -1.30
N SER A 92 1.40 3.69 -0.48
CA SER A 92 0.16 2.94 -0.53
C SER A 92 -1.02 3.83 -0.89
N PHE A 93 -1.83 3.33 -1.82
CA PHE A 93 -3.07 3.96 -2.24
C PHE A 93 -4.25 3.13 -1.73
N SER A 94 -5.10 3.74 -0.89
CA SER A 94 -6.32 3.14 -0.35
C SER A 94 -6.08 1.71 0.19
N GLY A 95 -6.81 0.72 -0.31
CA GLY A 95 -6.71 -0.68 0.08
C GLY A 95 -5.38 -1.36 -0.26
N GLY A 96 -4.44 -0.72 -0.95
CA GLY A 96 -3.12 -1.29 -1.25
C GLY A 96 -2.32 -1.66 0.00
N SER A 97 -2.59 -0.95 1.10
CA SER A 97 -1.93 -1.19 2.38
C SER A 97 -2.32 -2.56 2.94
N LYS A 98 -3.61 -2.91 2.87
CA LYS A 98 -4.10 -4.26 3.21
C LYS A 98 -3.76 -5.29 2.14
N GLY A 99 -3.84 -4.93 0.87
CA GLY A 99 -3.63 -5.88 -0.21
C GLY A 99 -2.23 -6.51 -0.22
N CYS A 100 -1.21 -5.74 0.21
CA CYS A 100 0.16 -6.25 0.23
C CYS A 100 1.10 -5.55 1.24
N MET A 101 1.03 -4.23 1.41
CA MET A 101 2.05 -3.48 2.18
C MET A 101 2.18 -3.96 3.62
N TYR A 102 1.07 -4.18 4.33
CA TYR A 102 1.12 -4.65 5.72
C TYR A 102 1.84 -5.99 5.80
N LYS A 103 1.63 -6.88 4.84
CA LYS A 103 2.27 -8.20 4.85
C LYS A 103 3.75 -8.09 4.52
N VAL A 104 4.17 -7.13 3.69
CA VAL A 104 5.58 -6.78 3.52
C VAL A 104 6.18 -6.34 4.85
N ILE A 105 5.55 -5.40 5.56
CA ILE A 105 6.01 -4.92 6.88
C ILE A 105 6.11 -6.09 7.86
N GLN A 106 5.07 -6.93 7.95
CA GLN A 106 5.04 -8.08 8.86
C GLN A 106 6.21 -9.06 8.58
N LEU A 107 6.46 -9.37 7.31
CA LEU A 107 7.56 -10.26 6.94
C LEU A 107 8.92 -9.65 7.27
N LEU A 108 9.08 -8.34 7.11
CA LEU A 108 10.31 -7.60 7.45
C LEU A 108 10.50 -7.41 8.97
N ASP A 109 9.44 -7.43 9.76
CA ASP A 109 9.47 -7.40 11.24
C ASP A 109 9.78 -8.78 11.85
N GLY A 110 9.62 -9.86 11.07
CA GLY A 110 9.86 -11.23 11.51
C GLY A 110 11.27 -11.44 12.08
N ARG A 111 11.36 -11.76 13.38
CA ARG A 111 12.63 -12.09 14.05
C ARG A 111 12.93 -13.57 13.88
N CYS A 112 13.71 -13.94 12.87
CA CYS A 112 14.29 -15.28 12.76
C CYS A 112 15.78 -15.21 12.36
N GLU A 113 16.59 -16.12 12.90
CA GLU A 113 18.02 -16.21 12.65
C GLU A 113 18.33 -17.34 11.66
N GLY A 114 19.21 -17.09 10.68
CA GLY A 114 19.99 -18.18 10.06
C GLY A 114 19.99 -18.38 8.53
N ASP A 115 19.13 -17.75 7.73
CA ASP A 115 19.02 -18.05 6.28
C ASP A 115 19.41 -16.87 5.34
N ALA A 116 19.80 -17.15 4.09
CA ALA A 116 20.07 -16.17 3.03
C ALA A 116 18.85 -15.28 2.73
N MET A 117 17.63 -15.84 2.78
CA MET A 117 16.38 -15.07 2.69
C MET A 117 16.26 -14.03 3.80
N MET A 118 16.78 -14.31 5.00
CA MET A 118 16.79 -13.34 6.10
C MET A 118 17.77 -12.19 5.89
N LYS A 119 18.89 -12.42 5.20
CA LYS A 119 19.82 -11.33 4.82
C LYS A 119 19.14 -10.37 3.86
N ASP A 120 18.35 -10.90 2.93
CA ASP A 120 17.58 -10.10 1.97
C ASP A 120 16.51 -9.27 2.68
N TYR A 121 15.79 -9.86 3.63
CA TYR A 121 14.76 -9.15 4.39
C TYR A 121 15.36 -8.05 5.26
N ARG A 122 16.48 -8.32 5.94
CA ARG A 122 17.21 -7.30 6.71
C ARG A 122 17.75 -6.18 5.83
N LEU A 123 18.30 -6.51 4.66
CA LEU A 123 18.76 -5.50 3.70
C LEU A 123 17.62 -4.58 3.27
N VAL A 124 16.49 -5.16 2.86
CA VAL A 124 15.30 -4.40 2.45
C VAL A 124 14.83 -3.53 3.61
N ARG A 125 14.66 -4.11 4.80
CA ARG A 125 14.24 -3.38 6.01
C ARG A 125 15.13 -2.17 6.30
N ASN A 126 16.45 -2.36 6.30
CA ASN A 126 17.41 -1.31 6.62
C ASN A 126 17.47 -0.19 5.57
N CYS A 127 16.95 -0.45 4.36
CA CYS A 127 16.86 0.56 3.32
C CYS A 127 15.56 1.38 3.39
N ILE A 128 14.58 1.00 4.22
CA ILE A 128 13.32 1.74 4.32
C ILE A 128 13.58 3.08 5.03
N SER A 129 13.21 4.15 4.35
CA SER A 129 13.39 5.55 4.79
C SER A 129 12.07 6.26 5.08
N GLY A 130 10.95 5.70 4.61
CA GLY A 130 9.64 6.17 5.02
C GLY A 130 8.47 5.52 4.30
N GLN A 131 7.29 6.04 4.60
CA GLN A 131 6.01 5.51 4.17
C GLN A 131 5.09 6.64 3.74
N VAL A 132 4.29 6.42 2.70
CA VAL A 132 3.27 7.33 2.21
C VAL A 132 1.95 6.59 2.19
N TYR A 133 0.93 7.16 2.81
CA TYR A 133 -0.45 6.68 2.74
C TYR A 133 -1.29 7.73 2.03
N ASP A 134 -1.87 7.33 0.92
CA ASP A 134 -2.86 8.11 0.20
C ASP A 134 -4.24 7.49 0.42
N SER A 135 -5.09 8.25 1.10
CA SER A 135 -6.49 7.91 1.34
C SER A 135 -6.63 6.55 2.01
N GLY A 136 -5.84 6.39 3.08
CA GLY A 136 -5.76 5.22 3.93
C GLY A 136 -4.84 5.49 5.14
N PRO A 137 -4.58 4.49 5.98
CA PRO A 137 -5.08 3.11 5.90
C PRO A 137 -6.59 3.02 6.11
N VAL A 138 -7.23 2.12 5.35
CA VAL A 138 -8.69 1.87 5.44
C VAL A 138 -8.98 0.96 6.63
N ASP A 139 -10.06 1.21 7.37
CA ASP A 139 -10.50 0.30 8.43
C ASP A 139 -11.45 -0.76 7.88
N PHE A 140 -11.21 -2.02 8.22
CA PHE A 140 -11.97 -3.15 7.68
C PHE A 140 -12.99 -3.63 8.70
N VAL A 141 -14.22 -3.15 8.59
CA VAL A 141 -15.41 -3.77 9.22
C VAL A 141 -16.09 -4.75 8.25
N SER A 142 -16.96 -5.62 8.75
CA SER A 142 -17.73 -6.58 7.93
C SER A 142 -18.41 -5.92 6.72
N ASP A 143 -18.79 -4.64 6.84
CA ASP A 143 -19.53 -3.92 5.81
C ASP A 143 -18.67 -3.29 4.70
N VAL A 144 -17.33 -3.42 4.76
CA VAL A 144 -16.44 -2.81 3.76
C VAL A 144 -16.67 -3.39 2.37
N GLY A 145 -17.00 -4.69 2.26
CA GLY A 145 -17.43 -5.29 0.99
C GLY A 145 -18.68 -4.62 0.40
N THR A 146 -19.61 -4.21 1.24
CA THR A 146 -20.85 -3.51 0.87
C THR A 146 -20.58 -2.05 0.48
N GLN A 147 -19.68 -1.37 1.16
CA GLN A 147 -19.29 0.02 0.85
C GLN A 147 -18.53 0.13 -0.49
N PHE A 148 -17.62 -0.82 -0.78
CA PHE A 148 -16.96 -0.91 -2.10
C PHE A 148 -17.94 -1.24 -3.24
N LEU A 149 -19.06 -1.92 -2.94
CA LEU A 149 -20.14 -2.19 -3.89
C LEU A 149 -21.05 -0.97 -4.15
N GLN A 150 -21.20 -0.09 -3.17
CA GLN A 150 -22.12 1.05 -3.21
C GLN A 150 -21.49 2.33 -3.80
N ASN A 151 -20.16 2.42 -3.85
CA ASN A 151 -19.45 3.60 -4.37
C ASN A 151 -18.83 3.34 -5.77
N PRO A 152 -19.53 3.66 -6.88
CA PRO A 152 -19.04 3.45 -8.25
C PRO A 152 -17.93 4.43 -8.69
N VAL A 153 -17.40 5.26 -7.78
CA VAL A 153 -16.44 6.34 -8.09
C VAL A 153 -15.01 5.83 -8.31
N ILE A 154 -14.73 4.55 -8.00
CA ILE A 154 -13.42 3.95 -8.27
C ILE A 154 -13.32 3.65 -9.77
N GLY A 155 -12.52 4.47 -10.44
CA GLY A 155 -12.49 4.71 -11.88
C GLY A 155 -12.49 3.48 -12.80
N THR A 156 -12.84 3.78 -14.05
CA THR A 156 -13.00 2.88 -15.19
C THR A 156 -11.81 1.93 -15.40
N SER A 157 -11.87 0.74 -14.80
CA SER A 157 -11.05 -0.40 -15.18
C SER A 157 -11.71 -1.18 -16.32
N SER A 158 -10.90 -1.93 -17.09
CA SER A 158 -11.33 -2.72 -18.25
C SER A 158 -12.22 -3.94 -17.92
N GLN A 159 -12.54 -4.20 -16.65
CA GLN A 159 -13.43 -5.29 -16.25
C GLN A 159 -14.90 -4.83 -16.12
N PRO A 160 -15.85 -5.56 -16.74
CA PRO A 160 -17.28 -5.24 -16.66
C PRO A 160 -17.76 -5.07 -15.22
N SER A 161 -18.52 -4.01 -14.94
CA SER A 161 -19.10 -3.68 -13.62
C SER A 161 -19.88 -4.86 -12.99
N MET A 162 -20.53 -5.67 -13.83
CA MET A 162 -21.25 -6.88 -13.41
C MET A 162 -20.32 -7.93 -12.79
N LEU A 163 -19.14 -8.17 -13.39
CA LEU A 163 -18.16 -9.13 -12.87
C LEU A 163 -17.55 -8.66 -11.55
N ARG A 164 -17.29 -7.35 -11.42
CA ARG A 164 -16.87 -6.74 -10.15
C ARG A 164 -17.92 -6.96 -9.06
N SER A 165 -19.18 -6.66 -9.37
CA SER A 165 -20.28 -6.81 -8.41
C SER A 165 -20.52 -8.27 -8.01
N LEU A 166 -20.37 -9.21 -8.95
CA LEU A 166 -20.54 -10.64 -8.70
C LEU A 166 -19.39 -11.19 -7.84
N MET A 167 -18.14 -10.82 -8.13
CA MET A 167 -16.98 -11.23 -7.34
C MET A 167 -17.00 -10.63 -5.94
N ALA A 168 -17.34 -9.35 -5.81
CA ALA A 168 -17.48 -8.70 -4.51
C ALA A 168 -18.64 -9.30 -3.70
N LYS A 169 -19.79 -9.58 -4.33
CA LYS A 169 -20.92 -10.28 -3.68
C LYS A 169 -20.56 -11.70 -3.26
N ALA A 170 -19.84 -12.45 -4.10
CA ALA A 170 -19.43 -13.82 -3.80
C ALA A 170 -18.41 -13.90 -2.63
N LEU A 171 -17.50 -12.92 -2.56
CA LEU A 171 -16.53 -12.82 -1.46
C LEU A 171 -17.20 -12.35 -0.17
N ALA A 172 -18.03 -11.31 -0.21
CA ALA A 172 -18.82 -10.87 0.94
C ALA A 172 -19.72 -12.02 1.44
N SER A 173 -20.49 -12.66 0.55
CA SER A 173 -21.40 -13.73 0.93
C SER A 173 -20.69 -14.98 1.46
N GLY A 174 -19.48 -15.28 0.99
CA GLY A 174 -18.71 -16.45 1.42
C GLY A 174 -17.86 -16.22 2.67
N MET A 175 -17.48 -14.98 2.96
CA MET A 175 -16.60 -14.65 4.09
C MET A 175 -17.36 -14.14 5.32
N ASP A 176 -18.43 -13.37 5.13
CA ASP A 176 -19.26 -12.87 6.23
C ASP A 176 -20.05 -13.99 6.89
N THR A 177 -20.40 -15.05 6.15
CA THR A 177 -21.11 -16.22 6.69
C THR A 177 -20.19 -17.23 7.34
N LEU A 178 -18.89 -17.28 6.99
CA LEU A 178 -18.05 -18.37 7.47
C LEU A 178 -17.41 -18.10 8.83
N PHE A 179 -16.79 -16.94 9.15
CA PHE A 179 -16.30 -16.70 10.54
C PHE A 179 -16.02 -15.21 10.84
N PRO A 180 -16.95 -14.47 11.47
CA PRO A 180 -16.73 -13.08 11.92
C PRO A 180 -15.44 -12.89 12.76
N SER A 181 -15.12 -13.89 13.59
CA SER A 181 -13.89 -13.91 14.41
C SER A 181 -12.60 -13.89 13.59
N ARG A 182 -12.61 -14.41 12.35
CA ARG A 182 -11.45 -14.35 11.45
C ARG A 182 -11.25 -12.95 10.87
N ILE A 183 -12.32 -12.24 10.56
CA ILE A 183 -12.25 -10.86 10.04
C ILE A 183 -11.70 -9.94 11.12
N GLU A 184 -12.20 -10.06 12.35
CA GLU A 184 -11.70 -9.29 13.50
C GLU A 184 -10.22 -9.61 13.79
N ALA A 185 -9.83 -10.88 13.75
CA ALA A 185 -8.43 -11.27 13.93
C ALA A 185 -7.52 -10.70 12.82
N GLN A 186 -7.95 -10.75 11.55
CA GLN A 186 -7.22 -10.15 10.43
C GLN A 186 -7.13 -8.62 10.55
N ARG A 187 -8.20 -7.96 10.99
CA ARG A 187 -8.23 -6.51 11.24
C ARG A 187 -7.28 -6.14 12.37
N ALA A 188 -7.27 -6.89 13.47
CA ALA A 188 -6.36 -6.69 14.58
C ALA A 188 -4.89 -6.90 14.17
N GLU A 189 -4.61 -7.97 13.41
CA GLU A 189 -3.28 -8.25 12.85
C GLU A 189 -2.81 -7.10 11.93
N TYR A 190 -3.69 -6.64 11.04
CA TYR A 190 -3.42 -5.54 10.12
C TYR A 190 -3.03 -4.27 10.89
N TRP A 191 -3.87 -3.82 11.82
CA TRP A 191 -3.57 -2.62 12.61
C TRP A 191 -2.33 -2.78 13.47
N HIS A 192 -2.15 -3.94 14.11
CA HIS A 192 -0.94 -4.21 14.90
C HIS A 192 0.33 -4.08 14.05
N THR A 193 0.30 -4.61 12.84
CA THR A 193 1.41 -4.54 11.88
C THR A 193 1.66 -3.11 11.39
N LEU A 194 0.61 -2.33 11.13
CA LEU A 194 0.79 -0.93 10.75
C LEU A 194 1.39 -0.11 11.90
N TYR A 195 1.05 -0.43 13.15
CA TYR A 195 1.67 0.23 14.29
C TYR A 195 3.12 -0.25 14.53
N SER A 196 3.46 -1.50 14.21
CA SER A 196 4.84 -2.00 14.29
C SER A 196 5.76 -1.41 13.22
N SER A 197 5.20 -0.76 12.20
CA SER A 197 5.97 0.02 11.23
C SER A 197 6.58 1.31 11.82
N ALA A 198 6.24 1.65 13.08
CA ALA A 198 6.94 2.68 13.83
C ALA A 198 8.44 2.37 13.90
N GLY A 199 9.26 3.26 13.34
CA GLY A 199 10.70 3.06 13.19
C GLY A 199 11.17 2.62 11.80
N LEU A 200 10.26 2.43 10.83
CA LEU A 200 10.58 2.25 9.40
C LEU A 200 10.70 3.60 8.65
N GLY A 201 11.15 4.64 9.34
CA GLY A 201 11.27 6.00 8.79
C GLY A 201 10.03 6.89 8.98
N SER A 202 10.05 8.04 8.32
CA SER A 202 8.98 9.05 8.43
C SER A 202 7.72 8.64 7.67
N VAL A 203 6.57 9.16 8.09
CA VAL A 203 5.26 8.80 7.51
C VAL A 203 4.54 10.04 7.02
N LEU A 204 4.15 10.04 5.75
CA LEU A 204 3.33 11.07 5.14
C LEU A 204 1.95 10.50 4.84
N ILE A 205 0.90 11.20 5.27
CA ILE A 205 -0.47 10.74 5.14
C ILE A 205 -1.29 11.82 4.44
N PHE A 206 -2.02 11.42 3.41
CA PHE A 206 -2.97 12.24 2.68
C PHE A 206 -4.38 11.73 2.97
N CYS A 207 -5.28 12.64 3.37
CA CYS A 207 -6.68 12.32 3.58
C CYS A 207 -7.61 13.48 3.22
N SER A 208 -8.87 13.15 2.95
CA SER A 208 -9.94 14.11 2.71
C SER A 208 -11.00 14.02 3.81
N GLU A 209 -11.54 15.15 4.24
CA GLU A 209 -12.62 15.18 5.23
C GLU A 209 -13.91 14.52 4.71
N GLY A 210 -14.17 14.60 3.41
CA GLY A 210 -15.32 14.01 2.74
C GLY A 210 -15.13 12.56 2.27
N ASP A 211 -14.07 11.88 2.73
CA ASP A 211 -13.78 10.51 2.30
C ASP A 211 -14.57 9.47 3.12
N ASP A 212 -15.56 8.85 2.48
CA ASP A 212 -16.37 7.79 3.09
C ASP A 212 -15.66 6.42 3.15
N LEU A 213 -14.67 6.19 2.29
CA LEU A 213 -13.96 4.90 2.18
C LEU A 213 -12.76 4.83 3.13
N ALA A 214 -12.08 5.96 3.34
CA ALA A 214 -11.05 6.12 4.36
C ALA A 214 -11.41 7.29 5.29
N PRO A 215 -12.36 7.08 6.23
CA PRO A 215 -12.84 8.16 7.08
C PRO A 215 -11.71 8.90 7.77
N CYS A 216 -11.67 10.23 7.63
CA CYS A 216 -10.57 11.05 8.13
C CYS A 216 -10.27 10.81 9.62
N HIS A 217 -11.30 10.52 10.43
CA HIS A 217 -11.12 10.22 11.86
C HIS A 217 -10.32 8.93 12.11
N VAL A 218 -10.48 7.90 11.29
CA VAL A 218 -9.68 6.66 11.33
C VAL A 218 -8.24 6.98 10.99
N VAL A 219 -8.03 7.68 9.87
CA VAL A 219 -6.70 8.03 9.37
C VAL A 219 -5.94 8.92 10.36
N CYS A 220 -6.61 9.92 10.94
CA CYS A 220 -6.04 10.75 11.99
C CYS A 220 -5.77 9.97 13.28
N GLY A 221 -6.60 8.98 13.62
CA GLY A 221 -6.36 8.08 14.75
C GLY A 221 -5.09 7.25 14.57
N PHE A 222 -4.87 6.70 13.37
CA PHE A 222 -3.64 6.01 12.99
C PHE A 222 -2.42 6.93 13.09
N ALA A 223 -2.50 8.13 12.51
CA ALA A 223 -1.43 9.13 12.56
C ALA A 223 -1.05 9.47 14.01
N ARG A 224 -2.05 9.74 14.86
CA ARG A 224 -1.83 10.03 16.29
C ARG A 224 -1.11 8.88 16.98
N ARG A 225 -1.54 7.63 16.72
CA ARG A 225 -0.91 6.46 17.31
C ARG A 225 0.55 6.29 16.90
N LEU A 226 0.89 6.56 15.65
CA LEU A 226 2.28 6.54 15.18
C LEU A 226 3.14 7.63 15.85
N VAL A 227 2.59 8.83 16.05
CA VAL A 227 3.27 9.90 16.81
C VAL A 227 3.50 9.49 18.26
N GLU A 228 2.52 8.89 18.93
CA GLU A 228 2.66 8.35 20.29
C GLU A 228 3.77 7.27 20.39
N LEU A 229 4.01 6.54 19.30
CA LEU A 229 5.07 5.54 19.19
C LEU A 229 6.44 6.14 18.79
N GLY A 230 6.53 7.47 18.64
CA GLY A 230 7.79 8.19 18.34
C GLY A 230 8.11 8.31 16.85
N THR A 231 7.15 8.08 15.96
CA THR A 231 7.35 8.24 14.50
C THR A 231 7.15 9.70 14.09
N ASP A 232 7.99 10.22 13.20
CA ASP A 232 7.75 11.51 12.53
C ASP A 232 6.62 11.35 11.51
N VAL A 233 5.46 11.97 11.79
CA VAL A 233 4.26 11.85 10.96
C VAL A 233 3.81 13.22 10.49
N LYS A 234 3.64 13.37 9.18
CA LYS A 234 3.01 14.53 8.56
C LYS A 234 1.67 14.12 7.95
N VAL A 235 0.61 14.79 8.38
CA VAL A 235 -0.74 14.61 7.82
C VAL A 235 -1.10 15.84 6.99
N ILE A 236 -1.51 15.62 5.74
CA ILE A 236 -2.09 16.64 4.87
C ILE A 236 -3.55 16.27 4.67
N LYS A 237 -4.40 17.18 5.14
CA LYS A 237 -5.85 17.01 5.14
C LYS A 237 -6.46 18.04 4.19
N TRP A 238 -7.26 17.57 3.24
CA TRP A 238 -8.06 18.41 2.35
C TRP A 238 -9.51 18.49 2.82
N SER A 239 -10.13 19.65 2.58
CA SER A 239 -11.56 19.87 2.86
C SER A 239 -12.43 19.00 1.98
N ASP A 240 -12.05 18.87 0.70
CA ASP A 240 -12.70 18.03 -0.29
C ASP A 240 -11.68 17.65 -1.37
N SER A 241 -11.60 16.38 -1.69
CA SER A 241 -10.80 15.82 -2.77
C SER A 241 -11.34 14.44 -3.14
N PRO A 242 -11.09 13.95 -4.36
CA PRO A 242 -11.37 12.56 -4.70
C PRO A 242 -10.68 11.59 -3.72
N HIS A 243 -11.26 10.40 -3.51
CA HIS A 243 -10.72 9.33 -2.66
C HIS A 243 -9.33 8.86 -3.07
N ILE A 244 -8.88 9.12 -4.28
CA ILE A 244 -7.48 9.03 -4.63
C ILE A 244 -7.19 10.32 -5.36
N GLY A 245 -6.28 11.14 -4.81
CA GLY A 245 -5.99 12.44 -5.40
C GLY A 245 -5.49 12.29 -6.84
N THR A 246 -5.68 13.32 -7.66
CA THR A 246 -5.00 13.37 -8.96
C THR A 246 -3.55 13.85 -8.80
N PRO A 247 -2.62 13.48 -9.69
CA PRO A 247 -1.21 13.92 -9.68
C PRO A 247 -1.00 15.42 -9.49
N SER A 248 -1.92 16.22 -10.03
CA SER A 248 -1.97 17.68 -9.85
C SER A 248 -2.15 18.12 -8.39
N PHE A 249 -2.80 17.33 -7.53
CA PHE A 249 -2.84 17.55 -6.08
C PHE A 249 -1.48 17.28 -5.42
N TYR A 250 -0.64 16.42 -6.00
CA TYR A 250 0.68 16.05 -5.46
C TYR A 250 1.82 16.95 -5.96
N LEU A 251 1.56 17.91 -6.85
CA LEU A 251 2.58 18.91 -7.23
C LEU A 251 3.05 19.73 -6.02
N GLN A 252 2.16 19.97 -5.03
CA GLN A 252 2.55 20.57 -3.74
C GLN A 252 3.32 19.60 -2.82
N CYS A 253 3.34 18.30 -3.14
CA CYS A 253 3.94 17.23 -2.36
C CYS A 253 5.34 16.82 -2.86
N LEU A 254 5.81 17.38 -3.99
CA LEU A 254 7.18 17.22 -4.50
C LEU A 254 8.23 17.51 -3.41
N VAL A 255 7.98 18.52 -2.57
CA VAL A 255 8.84 18.93 -1.44
C VAL A 255 8.83 17.91 -0.28
N LEU A 256 7.81 17.05 -0.20
CA LEU A 256 7.61 16.16 0.93
C LEU A 256 8.30 14.80 0.76
N LEU A 257 8.44 14.34 -0.49
CA LEU A 257 9.25 13.16 -0.79
C LEU A 257 10.73 13.40 -0.55
N ASP A 258 11.22 14.62 -0.83
CA ASP A 258 12.59 15.01 -0.45
C ASP A 258 12.77 14.97 1.07
N ARG A 259 11.81 15.49 1.86
CA ARG A 259 11.84 15.45 3.33
C ARG A 259 11.79 14.04 3.93
N ILE A 260 11.13 13.08 3.26
CA ILE A 260 11.12 11.68 3.71
C ILE A 260 12.52 11.06 3.63
N THR A 261 13.40 11.59 2.77
CA THR A 261 14.78 11.12 2.57
C THR A 261 15.88 11.96 3.19
N GLU A 262 15.56 13.04 3.89
CA GLU A 262 16.55 13.99 4.42
C GLU A 262 17.26 13.55 5.71
N TYR A 263 17.21 12.26 6.08
CA TYR A 263 17.90 11.69 7.24
C TYR A 263 18.69 10.43 6.91
#